data_AF-A0A661Z1E8-F1
#
_entry.id   AF-A0A661Z1E8-F1
#
_cell.length_a   1.000
_cell.length_b   1.000
_cell.length_c   1.000
_cell.angle_alpha   90.00
_cell.angle_beta   90.00
_cell.angle_gamma   90.00
#
_symmetry.space_group_name_H-M   'P 1'
#
loop_
_entity.id
_entity.type
_entity.pdbx_description
1 polymer ?
#
loop_
_entity_poly.entity_id
_entity_poly.type
_entity_poly.pdbx_seq_one_letter_code
_entity_poly.pdbx_strand_id
1 'polypeptide(L)' 'MTANPRTGDFLGNDVYKIRLAIKSKGKGKSGGARVITHLKVTNDIVYLISIYDKSEKDTISDNEIKELLKQID' A
#
# COMPACT_ATOMS: atom_id res chain seq x y z
N MET A 1 13.90 7.47 -14.66
CA MET A 1 12.82 7.95 -13.78
C MET A 1 12.98 7.25 -12.45
N THR A 2 13.53 7.91 -11.44
CA THR A 2 13.71 7.32 -10.11
C THR A 2 12.34 7.30 -9.43
N ALA A 3 11.75 6.12 -9.26
CA ALA A 3 10.45 6.00 -8.59
C ALA A 3 10.65 6.39 -7.12
N ASN A 4 10.05 7.51 -6.68
CA ASN A 4 10.12 7.93 -5.29
C ASN A 4 9.26 6.95 -4.45
N PRO A 5 9.85 6.13 -3.56
CA PRO A 5 9.09 5.15 -2.78
C PRO A 5 8.17 5.80 -1.74
N ARG A 6 8.38 7.10 -1.44
CA ARG A 6 7.50 7.92 -0.59
C ARG A 6 6.30 8.50 -1.35
N THR A 7 6.02 8.02 -2.56
CA THR A 7 4.84 8.43 -3.34
C THR A 7 3.60 7.74 -2.79
N GLY A 8 2.73 8.45 -2.07
CA GLY A 8 1.50 7.89 -1.50
C GLY A 8 1.04 8.64 -0.25
N ASP A 9 -0.04 8.17 0.39
CA ASP A 9 -0.49 8.72 1.67
C ASP A 9 0.39 8.15 2.80
N PHE A 10 1.07 9.01 3.57
CA PHE A 10 1.89 8.56 4.70
C PHE A 10 1.01 8.08 5.86
N LEU A 11 1.28 6.88 6.38
CA LEU A 11 0.51 6.26 7.46
C LEU A 11 1.28 6.14 8.79
N GLY A 12 2.51 6.68 8.86
CA GLY A 12 3.41 6.50 10.02
C GLY A 12 4.40 5.34 9.84
N ASN A 13 5.43 5.27 10.69
CA ASN A 13 6.44 4.19 10.71
C ASN A 13 7.18 3.94 9.37
N ASP A 14 7.42 4.99 8.56
CA ASP A 14 7.92 4.90 7.17
C ASP A 14 7.04 4.03 6.25
N VAL A 15 5.75 3.91 6.58
CA VAL A 15 4.75 3.20 5.77
C VAL A 15 3.98 4.16 4.87
N TYR A 16 3.92 3.82 3.58
CA TYR A 16 3.27 4.62 2.54
C TYR A 16 2.15 3.85 1.86
N LYS A 17 0.98 4.48 1.74
CA LYS A 17 -0.19 3.96 1.02
C LYS A 17 -0.17 4.39 -0.44
N ILE A 18 0.05 3.45 -1.35
CA ILE A 18 0.04 3.70 -2.79
C ILE A 18 -1.26 3.16 -3.38
N ARG A 19 -1.95 3.96 -4.21
CA ARG A 19 -3.16 3.54 -4.93
C ARG A 19 -2.80 3.22 -6.37
N LEU A 20 -2.79 1.93 -6.74
CA LEU A 20 -2.64 1.54 -8.15
C LEU A 20 -4.01 1.27 -8.78
N ALA A 21 -4.22 1.80 -9.97
CA ALA A 21 -5.42 1.56 -10.75
C ALA A 21 -5.28 0.28 -11.59
N ILE A 22 -6.14 -0.72 -11.36
CA ILE A 22 -6.19 -1.93 -12.20
C ILE A 22 -7.17 -1.72 -13.35
N LYS A 23 -6.66 -1.31 -14.52
CA LYS A 23 -7.49 -1.04 -15.71
C LYS A 23 -8.24 -2.27 -16.23
N SER A 24 -7.66 -3.47 -16.09
CA SER A 24 -8.24 -4.73 -16.61
C SER A 24 -9.53 -5.14 -15.92
N LYS A 25 -9.88 -4.58 -14.76
CA LYS A 25 -11.13 -4.90 -14.05
C LYS A 25 -12.37 -4.23 -14.64
N GLY A 26 -12.23 -3.36 -15.66
CA GLY A 26 -13.36 -2.82 -16.43
C GLY A 26 -14.36 -1.96 -15.63
N LYS A 27 -14.08 -1.68 -14.36
CA LYS A 27 -14.96 -0.91 -13.47
C LYS A 27 -14.45 0.54 -13.34
N GLY A 28 -15.39 1.49 -13.23
CA GLY A 28 -15.10 2.93 -13.12
C GLY A 28 -14.37 3.32 -11.83
N LYS A 29 -14.13 4.62 -11.59
CA LYS A 29 -13.32 5.16 -10.46
C LYS A 29 -13.65 4.59 -9.06
N SER A 30 -14.88 4.11 -8.84
CA SER A 30 -15.34 3.51 -7.57
C SER A 30 -15.13 1.99 -7.49
N GLY A 31 -15.12 1.28 -8.62
CA GLY A 31 -15.05 -0.19 -8.68
C GLY A 31 -13.83 -0.76 -9.39
N GLY A 32 -13.03 0.07 -10.07
CA GLY A 32 -11.70 -0.27 -10.54
C GLY A 32 -10.83 -0.39 -9.30
N ALA A 33 -10.38 -1.61 -9.01
CA ALA A 33 -9.59 -1.93 -7.85
C ALA A 33 -8.53 -0.88 -7.56
N ARG A 34 -8.59 -0.31 -6.36
CA ARG A 34 -7.45 0.40 -5.79
C ARG A 34 -6.60 -0.69 -5.15
N VAL A 35 -5.47 -1.02 -5.76
CA VAL A 35 -4.46 -1.78 -5.03
C VAL A 35 -3.90 -0.82 -4.01
N ILE A 36 -4.09 -1.13 -2.73
CA ILE A 36 -3.44 -0.39 -1.67
C ILE A 36 -2.15 -1.12 -1.32
N THR A 37 -1.03 -0.53 -1.73
CA THR A 37 0.30 -1.04 -1.45
C THR A 37 0.88 -0.31 -0.25
N HIS A 38 1.41 -1.04 0.73
CA HIS A 38 2.12 -0.50 1.88
C HIS A 38 3.61 -0.76 1.71
N LEU A 39 4.43 0.30 1.64
CA LEU A 39 5.88 0.19 1.53
C LEU A 39 6.56 0.65 2.82
N LYS A 40 7.48 -0.16 3.38
CA LYS A 40 8.45 0.28 4.39
C LYS A 40 9.74 0.67 3.68
N VAL A 41 10.28 1.86 3.95
CA VAL A 41 11.59 2.27 3.44
C VAL A 41 12.58 2.27 4.60
N THR A 42 13.61 1.43 4.53
CA THR A 42 14.65 1.34 5.58
C THR A 42 16.00 1.02 4.94
N ASN A 43 17.04 1.81 5.25
CA ASN A 43 18.39 1.65 4.68
C ASN A 43 18.39 1.51 3.14
N ASP A 44 17.61 2.35 2.46
CA ASP A 44 17.39 2.32 1.00
C ASP A 44 16.75 1.03 0.44
N ILE A 45 16.29 0.12 1.31
CA ILE A 45 15.51 -1.07 0.97
C ILE A 45 14.03 -0.73 1.07
N VAL A 46 13.27 -1.16 0.06
CA VAL A 46 11.82 -1.02 -0.01
C VAL A 46 11.18 -2.39 0.23
N TYR A 47 10.44 -2.52 1.32
CA TYR A 47 9.67 -3.74 1.62
C TYR A 47 8.21 -3.56 1.25
N LEU A 48 7.69 -4.52 0.50
CA LEU A 48 6.27 -4.63 0.24
C LEU A 48 5.58 -5.34 1.41
N ILE A 49 4.82 -4.59 2.19
CA ILE A 49 4.13 -5.11 3.38
C ILE A 49 2.85 -5.85 2.98
N SER A 50 2.05 -5.26 2.08
CA SER A 50 0.77 -5.83 1.65
C SER A 50 0.30 -5.21 0.34
N ILE A 51 -0.45 -6.01 -0.43
CA ILE A 51 -1.19 -5.66 -1.64
C ILE A 51 -2.57 -6.25 -1.46
N TYR A 52 -3.59 -5.41 -1.51
CA TYR A 52 -4.98 -5.87 -1.48
C TYR A 52 -5.84 -5.04 -2.40
N ASP A 53 -6.92 -5.67 -2.86
CA ASP A 53 -7.96 -4.99 -3.62
C ASP A 53 -8.90 -4.23 -2.69
N LYS A 54 -9.30 -3.02 -3.09
CA LYS A 54 -10.39 -2.31 -2.41
C LYS A 54 -11.67 -3.14 -2.29
N SER A 55 -11.99 -3.99 -3.27
CA SER A 55 -13.18 -4.85 -3.21
C SER A 55 -13.09 -5.94 -2.14
N GLU A 56 -11.87 -6.33 -1.75
CA GLU A 56 -11.61 -7.32 -0.72
C GLU A 56 -11.46 -6.67 0.65
N LYS A 57 -10.82 -5.49 0.69
CA LYS A 57 -10.58 -4.73 1.92
C LYS A 57 -10.52 -3.24 1.62
N ASP A 58 -11.45 -2.47 2.20
CA ASP A 58 -11.53 -1.02 1.95
C ASP A 58 -10.45 -0.23 2.69
N THR A 59 -10.20 -0.61 3.96
CA THR A 59 -9.27 0.06 4.86
C THR A 59 -8.41 -0.94 5.61
N ILE A 60 -7.20 -0.53 5.99
CA ILE A 60 -6.35 -1.22 6.95
C ILE A 60 -6.25 -0.32 8.18
N SER A 61 -6.36 -0.91 9.37
CA SER A 61 -6.20 -0.18 10.62
C SER A 61 -4.72 -0.03 11.00
N ASP A 62 -4.41 0.97 11.82
CA ASP A 62 -3.05 1.21 12.32
C ASP A 62 -2.50 0.01 13.10
N ASN A 63 -3.38 -0.71 13.81
CA ASN A 63 -3.00 -1.94 14.52
C ASN A 63 -2.58 -3.04 13.56
N GLU A 64 -3.31 -3.25 12.46
CA GLU A 64 -2.93 -4.23 11.45
C GLU A 64 -1.62 -3.86 10.76
N ILE A 65 -1.38 -2.56 10.50
CA ILE A 65 -0.08 -2.10 9.98
C ILE A 65 1.04 -2.47 10.95
N LYS A 66 0.87 -2.20 12.26
CA LYS A 66 1.86 -2.55 13.28
C LYS A 66 2.12 -4.07 13.35
N GLU A 67 1.09 -4.89 13.28
CA GLU A 67 1.26 -6.35 13.28
C GLU A 67 1.98 -6.86 12.02
N LEU A 68 1.71 -6.26 10.85
CA LEU A 68 2.43 -6.61 9.63
C LEU A 68 3.89 -6.16 9.67
N LEU A 69 4.19 -5.02 10.30
CA LEU A 69 5.55 -4.53 10.45
C LEU A 69 6.42 -5.46 11.32
N LYS A 70 5.85 -6.08 12.37
CA LYS A 70 6.55 -7.07 13.21
C LYS A 70 7.03 -8.31 12.45
N GLN A 71 6.52 -8.56 11.24
CA GLN A 71 6.93 -9.70 10.41
C GLN A 71 8.12 -9.38 9.51
N ILE A 72 8.51 -8.10 9.42
CA ILE A 72 9.54 -7.58 8.51
C ILE A 72 10.77 -7.10 9.29
N ASP A 73 10.60 -6.77 10.57
CA ASP A 73 11.69 -6.52 11.54
C ASP A 73 12.28 -7.84 12.06
#